data_AF-A0A936PZ55-F1
#
_entry.id   AF-A0A936PZ55-F1
#
_cell.length_a   1.000
_cell.length_b   1.000
_cell.length_c   1.000
_cell.angle_alpha   90.00
_cell.angle_beta   90.00
_cell.angle_gamma   90.00
#
_symmetry.space_group_name_H-M   'P 1'
#
loop_
_entity.id
_entity.type
_entity.pdbx_description
1 polymer ?
#
loop_
_entity_poly.entity_id
_entity_poly.type
_entity_poly.pdbx_seq_one_letter_code
_entity_poly.pdbx_strand_id
1 'polypeptide(L)'
;MPTFTKRSELPVPRADLYAWHARPGAFERLGPPWERAVVESRTGEGIDDGVRLTIRAEIGPVSARWEAEHHGHIPGEQFIDTQRSGPFARWEHTHRFLDGPSPGTSILDDSVEYELPLGGLGAAVAGHYVGDRLSRMFNFRHARTAADLARHAPYGGRALTVAVTGASGLIGGALCPFLTTGGHRVKRLVRRAPKGPDELRWDPEAGVIDLAGLEGVDAIIHLAGENVGEGRWTEARKARILQSRDAGTRLLAQAVAKVGVPRLISASAVGYYGDTGAQIVDESSPLGKGFLAEVCARWEAAAEPAIAAGARVAQARVGVVLSAQGGALGKLLPVYKAGGGGPVGSGEQGFPWVHLDDVVDIFHHLLMSDDLSGPVNAVAPATQSQGEVTDEICGLLNRPSFVPLPAAAVRLGFGQMGVEVLLQGQRVRPSVLQGRGFTWRFPTLDAAMRHELGLAYGA
;
A
#
# COMPACT_ATOMS: atom_id res chain seq x y z
N MET A 1 -22.86 29.96 2.04
CA MET A 1 -22.39 28.57 1.96
C MET A 1 -21.15 28.46 2.82
N PRO A 2 -20.99 27.42 3.64
CA PRO A 2 -19.74 27.20 4.37
C PRO A 2 -18.58 26.95 3.40
N THR A 3 -17.44 27.55 3.70
CA THR A 3 -16.17 27.29 3.01
C THR A 3 -15.21 26.65 3.99
N PHE A 4 -14.67 25.49 3.62
CA PHE A 4 -13.55 24.86 4.31
C PHE A 4 -12.26 25.19 3.57
N THR A 5 -11.19 25.53 4.28
CA THR A 5 -9.88 25.80 3.68
C THR A 5 -8.78 25.05 4.40
N LYS A 6 -7.85 24.47 3.65
CA LYS A 6 -6.61 23.89 4.19
C LYS A 6 -5.43 24.36 3.36
N ARG A 7 -4.41 24.89 4.05
CA ARG A 7 -3.15 25.30 3.43
C ARG A 7 -1.98 24.53 4.06
N SER A 8 -1.02 24.09 3.26
CA SER A 8 0.22 23.47 3.77
C SER A 8 1.40 23.80 2.88
N GLU A 9 2.54 24.11 3.50
CA GLU A 9 3.82 24.25 2.82
C GLU A 9 4.38 22.85 2.50
N LEU A 10 4.98 22.71 1.32
CA LEU A 10 5.56 21.48 0.82
C LEU A 10 7.03 21.71 0.43
N PRO A 11 7.93 20.76 0.73
CA PRO A 11 9.38 20.94 0.56
C PRO A 11 9.84 20.69 -0.89
N VAL A 12 9.03 21.10 -1.87
CA VAL A 12 9.32 20.94 -3.30
C VAL A 12 8.85 22.17 -4.08
N PRO A 13 9.43 22.45 -5.26
CA PRO A 13 8.93 23.49 -6.16
C PRO A 13 7.47 23.28 -6.55
N ARG A 14 6.76 24.38 -6.85
CA ARG A 14 5.36 24.38 -7.30
C ARG A 14 5.12 23.45 -8.49
N ALA A 15 6.07 23.38 -9.42
CA ALA A 15 5.97 22.52 -10.60
C ALA A 15 5.85 21.03 -10.24
N ASP A 16 6.59 20.56 -9.23
CA ASP A 16 6.54 19.16 -8.79
C ASP A 16 5.24 18.85 -8.06
N LEU A 17 4.77 19.78 -7.22
CA LEU A 17 3.47 19.69 -6.56
C LEU A 17 2.33 19.58 -7.58
N TYR A 18 2.31 20.48 -8.57
CA TYR A 18 1.33 20.45 -9.65
C TYR A 18 1.41 19.15 -10.45
N ALA A 19 2.63 18.74 -10.86
CA ALA A 19 2.83 17.53 -11.64
C ALA A 19 2.38 16.27 -10.89
N TRP A 20 2.58 16.20 -9.57
CA TRP A 20 2.10 15.09 -8.75
C TRP A 20 0.58 14.94 -8.82
N HIS A 21 -0.17 16.05 -8.77
CA HIS A 21 -1.64 16.05 -8.87
C HIS A 21 -2.13 15.75 -10.29
N ALA A 22 -1.41 16.23 -11.30
CA ALA A 22 -1.74 16.01 -12.71
C ALA A 22 -1.47 14.57 -13.18
N ARG A 23 -0.64 13.80 -12.46
CA ARG A 23 -0.25 12.44 -12.85
C ARG A 23 -1.31 11.40 -12.47
N PRO A 24 -1.42 10.30 -13.25
CA PRO A 24 -2.28 9.16 -12.88
C PRO A 24 -1.94 8.63 -11.49
N GLY A 25 -2.95 8.18 -10.75
CA GLY A 25 -2.76 7.64 -9.39
C GLY A 25 -2.93 8.65 -8.25
N ALA A 26 -2.94 9.96 -8.53
CA ALA A 26 -3.03 10.99 -7.49
C ALA A 26 -4.30 10.82 -6.63
N PHE A 27 -5.45 10.60 -7.27
CA PHE A 27 -6.72 10.38 -6.56
C PHE A 27 -6.66 9.14 -5.64
N GLU A 28 -6.12 8.04 -6.14
CA GLU A 28 -5.95 6.80 -5.39
C GLU A 28 -5.02 6.98 -4.18
N ARG A 29 -3.96 7.81 -4.31
CA ARG A 29 -3.08 8.14 -3.17
C ARG A 29 -3.79 9.01 -2.13
N LEU A 30 -4.69 9.90 -2.55
CA LEU A 30 -5.43 10.82 -1.68
C LEU A 30 -6.62 10.18 -0.94
N GLY A 31 -6.90 8.90 -1.17
CA GLY A 31 -7.93 8.13 -0.45
C GLY A 31 -7.50 7.79 0.99
N PRO A 32 -8.22 8.29 2.03
CA PRO A 32 -7.92 7.93 3.42
C PRO A 32 -8.12 6.43 3.69
N PRO A 33 -7.24 5.76 4.45
CA PRO A 33 -7.38 4.32 4.69
C PRO A 33 -8.65 3.90 5.43
N TRP A 34 -9.20 4.79 6.27
CA TRP A 34 -10.44 4.54 7.03
C TRP A 34 -11.72 4.86 6.24
N GLU A 35 -11.62 5.43 5.03
CA GLU A 35 -12.77 5.68 4.16
C GLU A 35 -12.60 4.93 2.84
N ARG A 36 -13.59 4.12 2.46
CA ARG A 36 -13.49 3.37 1.22
C ARG A 36 -14.14 4.14 0.08
N ALA A 37 -13.30 4.62 -0.85
CA ALA A 37 -13.72 5.23 -2.10
C ALA A 37 -13.11 4.47 -3.27
N VAL A 38 -13.95 4.05 -4.22
CA VAL A 38 -13.52 3.30 -5.41
C VAL A 38 -13.93 4.06 -6.66
N VAL A 39 -12.97 4.33 -7.54
CA VAL A 39 -13.26 4.87 -8.88
C VAL A 39 -13.87 3.74 -9.72
N GLU A 40 -15.12 3.92 -10.13
CA GLU A 40 -15.83 2.97 -10.99
C GLU A 40 -15.59 3.23 -12.47
N SER A 41 -15.50 4.50 -12.84
CA SER A 41 -15.19 4.93 -14.20
C SER A 41 -14.49 6.29 -14.19
N ARG A 42 -13.69 6.52 -15.23
CA ARG A 42 -13.04 7.79 -15.53
C ARG A 42 -13.16 8.06 -17.03
N THR A 43 -13.44 9.30 -17.40
CA THR A 43 -13.33 9.80 -18.77
C THR A 43 -12.33 10.96 -18.77
N GLY A 44 -11.37 10.94 -19.69
CA GLY A 44 -10.23 11.87 -19.69
C GLY A 44 -9.08 11.41 -18.79
N GLU A 45 -7.98 12.16 -18.81
CA GLU A 45 -6.76 11.86 -18.04
C GLU A 45 -6.31 13.09 -17.24
N GLY A 46 -5.59 12.85 -16.14
CA GLY A 46 -5.05 13.92 -15.29
C GLY A 46 -6.13 14.79 -14.65
N ILE A 47 -5.92 16.11 -14.75
CA ILE A 47 -6.72 17.16 -14.10
C ILE A 47 -7.30 18.18 -15.10
N ASP A 48 -7.30 17.84 -16.39
CA ASP A 48 -7.77 18.73 -17.46
C ASP A 48 -9.29 18.97 -17.37
N ASP A 49 -9.73 20.09 -17.95
CA ASP A 49 -11.15 20.44 -18.05
C ASP A 49 -11.98 19.34 -18.74
N GLY A 50 -13.13 19.00 -18.14
CA GLY A 50 -14.04 17.99 -18.65
C GLY A 50 -13.67 16.55 -18.28
N VAL A 51 -12.57 16.32 -17.54
CA VAL A 51 -12.32 15.04 -16.89
C VAL A 51 -13.46 14.73 -15.93
N ARG A 52 -14.01 13.51 -16.03
CA ARG A 52 -15.11 13.05 -15.20
C ARG A 52 -14.75 11.77 -14.46
N LEU A 53 -15.09 11.72 -13.17
CA LEU A 53 -14.92 10.55 -12.32
C LEU A 53 -16.28 10.12 -11.75
N THR A 54 -16.53 8.81 -11.78
CA THR A 54 -17.60 8.20 -10.97
C THR A 54 -16.96 7.46 -9.82
N ILE A 55 -17.26 7.89 -8.60
CA ILE A 55 -16.72 7.34 -7.36
C ILE A 55 -17.85 6.69 -6.58
N ARG A 56 -17.65 5.45 -6.13
CA ARG A 56 -18.47 4.83 -5.10
C ARG A 56 -17.80 5.01 -3.75
N ALA A 57 -18.39 5.85 -2.91
CA ALA A 57 -17.93 6.12 -1.56
C ALA A 57 -18.79 5.33 -0.55
N GLU A 58 -18.14 4.60 0.35
CA GLU A 58 -18.79 4.00 1.52
C GLU A 58 -18.81 5.04 2.65
N ILE A 59 -20.01 5.40 3.09
CA ILE A 59 -20.26 6.36 4.17
C ILE A 59 -20.91 5.58 5.30
N GLY A 60 -20.09 4.98 6.17
CA GLY A 60 -20.58 4.06 7.20
C GLY A 60 -21.23 2.82 6.56
N PRO A 61 -22.48 2.45 6.92
CA PRO A 61 -23.14 1.26 6.38
C PRO A 61 -23.77 1.45 5.00
N VAL A 62 -23.80 2.68 4.47
CA VAL A 62 -24.39 2.99 3.16
C VAL A 62 -23.31 3.31 2.13
N SER A 63 -23.61 3.06 0.86
CA SER A 63 -22.76 3.49 -0.25
C SER A 63 -23.48 4.56 -1.07
N ALA A 64 -22.75 5.59 -1.47
CA ALA A 64 -23.22 6.65 -2.33
C ALA A 64 -22.36 6.71 -3.59
N ARG A 65 -22.99 6.94 -4.74
CA ARG A 65 -22.32 7.22 -6.00
C ARG A 65 -22.17 8.74 -6.13
N TRP A 66 -20.95 9.18 -6.40
CA TRP A 66 -20.58 10.58 -6.59
C TRP A 66 -19.96 10.72 -7.99
N GLU A 67 -20.59 11.54 -8.82
CA GLU A 67 -20.07 11.95 -10.12
C GLU A 67 -19.43 13.34 -10.01
N ALA A 68 -18.13 13.39 -10.26
CA ALA A 68 -17.28 14.57 -10.15
C ALA A 68 -16.78 14.99 -11.53
N GLU A 69 -16.62 16.29 -11.76
CA GLU A 69 -16.16 16.88 -13.01
C GLU A 69 -15.17 18.01 -12.75
N HIS A 70 -14.04 17.95 -13.46
CA HIS A 70 -13.00 18.96 -13.40
C HIS A 70 -13.29 20.12 -14.36
N HIS A 71 -13.01 21.34 -13.92
CA HIS A 71 -13.01 22.54 -14.75
C HIS A 71 -12.06 23.62 -14.17
N GLY A 72 -11.91 24.74 -14.87
CA GLY A 72 -11.12 25.87 -14.37
C GLY A 72 -9.64 25.54 -14.20
N HIS A 73 -9.14 24.59 -14.99
CA HIS A 73 -7.74 24.19 -15.01
C HIS A 73 -6.86 25.33 -15.57
N ILE A 74 -5.88 25.74 -14.77
CA ILE A 74 -4.83 26.67 -15.16
C ILE A 74 -3.50 25.92 -14.95
N PRO A 75 -2.76 25.57 -16.03
CA PRO A 75 -1.54 24.78 -15.93
C PRO A 75 -0.53 25.39 -14.95
N GLY A 76 -0.06 24.59 -14.00
CA GLY A 76 0.88 25.00 -12.96
C GLY A 76 0.28 25.77 -11.78
N GLU A 77 -1.02 26.07 -11.80
CA GLU A 77 -1.64 26.98 -10.83
C GLU A 77 -2.86 26.39 -10.14
N GLN A 78 -3.83 25.83 -10.87
CA GLN A 78 -5.06 25.32 -10.25
C GLN A 78 -5.84 24.34 -11.10
N PHE A 79 -6.77 23.63 -10.45
CA PHE A 79 -7.93 23.00 -11.06
C PHE A 79 -9.09 22.97 -10.05
N ILE A 80 -10.32 22.85 -10.53
CA ILE A 80 -11.54 22.81 -9.69
C ILE A 80 -12.26 21.50 -9.96
N ASP A 81 -12.67 20.80 -8.89
CA ASP A 81 -13.55 19.64 -8.95
C ASP A 81 -14.95 20.01 -8.44
N THR A 82 -15.98 19.70 -9.24
CA THR A 82 -17.38 19.93 -8.87
C THR A 82 -18.18 18.64 -8.84
N GLN A 83 -19.14 18.57 -7.92
CA GLN A 83 -20.10 17.48 -7.93
C GLN A 83 -21.23 17.75 -8.94
N ARG A 84 -21.42 16.82 -9.89
CA ARG A 84 -22.60 16.79 -10.75
C ARG A 84 -23.77 16.08 -10.10
N SER A 85 -23.48 14.97 -9.42
CA SER A 85 -24.43 14.20 -8.61
C SER A 85 -23.69 13.55 -7.44
N GLY A 86 -24.32 13.46 -6.26
CA GLY A 86 -23.63 12.91 -5.09
C GLY A 86 -24.30 13.26 -3.76
N PRO A 87 -23.59 13.06 -2.64
CA PRO A 87 -24.14 13.21 -1.30
C PRO A 87 -24.36 14.66 -0.84
N PHE A 88 -23.76 15.64 -1.53
CA PHE A 88 -23.95 17.06 -1.23
C PHE A 88 -25.05 17.67 -2.11
N ALA A 89 -25.65 18.79 -1.70
CA ALA A 89 -26.49 19.59 -2.59
C ALA A 89 -25.63 20.36 -3.60
N ARG A 90 -24.46 20.83 -3.14
CA ARG A 90 -23.41 21.44 -3.96
C ARG A 90 -22.05 21.10 -3.36
N TRP A 91 -21.07 20.88 -4.23
CA TRP A 91 -19.67 20.72 -3.86
C TRP A 91 -18.81 21.32 -4.97
N GLU A 92 -17.90 22.19 -4.58
CA GLU A 92 -16.91 22.82 -5.44
C GLU A 92 -15.60 22.90 -4.66
N HIS A 93 -14.60 22.15 -5.11
CA HIS A 93 -13.29 22.07 -4.49
C HIS A 93 -12.25 22.65 -5.44
N THR A 94 -11.73 23.82 -5.09
CA THR A 94 -10.61 24.44 -5.79
C THR A 94 -9.28 23.98 -5.16
N HIS A 95 -8.42 23.42 -6.00
CA HIS A 95 -7.03 23.13 -5.66
C HIS A 95 -6.13 24.22 -6.24
N ARG A 96 -5.33 24.87 -5.40
CA ARG A 96 -4.33 25.86 -5.86
C ARG A 96 -2.92 25.44 -5.46
N PHE A 97 -2.00 25.67 -6.38
CA PHE A 97 -0.57 25.43 -6.23
C PHE A 97 0.14 26.76 -6.31
N LEU A 98 0.75 27.17 -5.21
CA LEU A 98 1.41 28.47 -5.10
C LEU A 98 2.89 28.27 -4.82
N ASP A 99 3.70 29.27 -5.20
CA ASP A 99 5.10 29.30 -4.79
C ASP A 99 5.19 29.48 -3.27
N GLY A 100 6.14 28.77 -2.66
CA GLY A 100 6.34 28.80 -1.21
C GLY A 100 7.05 30.06 -0.74
N PRO A 101 7.11 30.28 0.59
CA PRO A 101 7.79 31.45 1.16
C PRO A 101 9.32 31.40 0.95
N SER A 102 9.88 30.23 0.63
CA SER A 102 11.30 30.02 0.39
C SER A 102 11.56 29.41 -1.00
N PRO A 103 12.72 29.69 -1.63
CA PRO A 103 13.10 29.05 -2.88
C PRO A 103 13.05 27.52 -2.76
N GLY A 104 12.42 26.87 -3.75
CA GLY A 104 12.28 25.41 -3.77
C GLY A 104 11.18 24.85 -2.88
N THR A 105 10.34 25.69 -2.25
CA THR A 105 9.12 25.26 -1.55
C THR A 105 7.86 25.70 -2.30
N SER A 106 6.73 25.10 -1.97
CA SER A 106 5.42 25.39 -2.55
C SER A 106 4.32 25.33 -1.49
N ILE A 107 3.14 25.81 -1.84
CA ILE A 107 1.95 25.75 -0.99
C ILE A 107 0.85 25.00 -1.75
N LEU A 108 0.31 23.96 -1.12
CA LEU A 108 -0.97 23.37 -1.48
C LEU A 108 -2.08 24.07 -0.71
N ASP A 109 -3.01 24.68 -1.43
CA ASP A 109 -4.13 25.45 -0.90
C ASP A 109 -5.44 24.90 -1.45
N ASP A 110 -6.16 24.17 -0.62
CA ASP A 110 -7.45 23.57 -0.92
C ASP A 110 -8.57 24.41 -0.31
N SER A 111 -9.56 24.77 -1.13
CA SER A 111 -10.77 25.48 -0.72
C SER A 111 -12.00 24.73 -1.20
N VAL A 112 -12.88 24.35 -0.28
CA VAL A 112 -14.11 23.61 -0.56
C VAL A 112 -15.31 24.44 -0.18
N GLU A 113 -16.11 24.81 -1.18
CA GLU A 113 -17.46 25.34 -0.99
C GLU A 113 -18.46 24.19 -1.08
N TYR A 114 -19.27 23.99 -0.04
CA TYR A 114 -20.21 22.89 -0.02
C TYR A 114 -21.57 23.26 0.60
N GLU A 115 -22.59 22.49 0.24
CA GLU A 115 -23.93 22.60 0.81
C GLU A 115 -24.47 21.21 1.16
N LEU A 116 -25.00 21.07 2.38
CA LEU A 116 -25.54 19.80 2.87
C LEU A 116 -26.95 19.54 2.32
N PRO A 117 -27.35 18.28 2.11
CA PRO A 117 -28.73 17.96 1.79
C PRO A 117 -29.68 18.33 2.95
N LEU A 118 -30.89 18.81 2.64
CA LEU A 118 -32.04 19.03 3.55
C LEU A 118 -32.11 20.29 4.47
N GLY A 119 -31.32 21.35 4.25
CA GLY A 119 -31.62 22.68 4.84
C GLY A 119 -31.45 22.85 6.39
N GLY A 120 -31.79 24.05 6.89
CA GLY A 120 -31.18 24.70 8.07
C GLY A 120 -31.27 24.05 9.46
N LEU A 121 -32.23 23.18 9.76
CA LEU A 121 -32.35 22.56 11.11
C LEU A 121 -31.49 21.30 11.27
N GLY A 122 -31.17 20.58 10.18
CA GLY A 122 -30.18 19.50 10.18
C GLY A 122 -28.73 19.99 10.06
N ALA A 123 -28.55 21.22 9.55
CA ALA A 123 -27.26 21.79 9.17
C ALA A 123 -26.32 22.11 10.34
N ALA A 124 -26.81 22.34 11.57
CA ALA A 124 -25.94 22.69 12.70
C ALA A 124 -25.16 21.48 13.25
N VAL A 125 -25.86 20.37 13.54
CA VAL A 125 -25.23 19.13 14.04
C VAL A 125 -24.51 18.38 12.92
N ALA A 126 -25.14 18.27 11.74
CA ALA A 126 -24.49 17.68 10.57
C ALA A 126 -23.32 18.55 10.08
N GLY A 127 -23.38 19.87 10.25
CA GLY A 127 -22.33 20.81 9.85
C GLY A 127 -21.05 20.64 10.65
N HIS A 128 -21.13 20.49 11.98
CA HIS A 128 -19.95 20.23 12.81
C HIS A 128 -19.33 18.87 12.48
N TYR A 129 -20.14 17.82 12.37
CA TYR A 129 -19.68 16.48 11.98
C TYR A 129 -19.01 16.46 10.59
N VAL A 130 -19.58 17.16 9.62
CA VAL A 130 -19.00 17.29 8.28
C VAL A 130 -17.71 18.12 8.31
N GLY A 131 -17.67 19.21 9.09
CA GLY A 131 -16.47 20.03 9.27
C GLY A 131 -15.29 19.25 9.83
N ASP A 132 -15.51 18.44 10.87
CA ASP A 132 -14.47 17.57 11.46
C ASP A 132 -14.02 16.49 10.48
N ARG A 133 -14.95 15.89 9.73
CA ARG A 133 -14.64 14.90 8.71
C ARG A 133 -13.82 15.50 7.56
N LEU A 134 -14.18 16.69 7.09
CA LEU A 134 -13.44 17.42 6.06
C LEU A 134 -12.04 17.78 6.58
N SER A 135 -11.94 18.35 7.79
CA SER A 135 -10.66 18.68 8.42
C SER A 135 -9.73 17.48 8.46
N ARG A 136 -10.24 16.33 8.92
CA ARG A 136 -9.49 15.08 9.00
C ARG A 136 -9.05 14.56 7.63
N MET A 137 -9.96 14.55 6.66
CA MET A 137 -9.66 14.11 5.29
C MET A 137 -8.60 14.99 4.64
N PHE A 138 -8.72 16.32 4.74
CA PHE A 138 -7.77 17.25 4.12
C PHE A 138 -6.42 17.29 4.85
N ASN A 139 -6.41 17.16 6.18
CA ASN A 139 -5.16 16.95 6.94
C ASN A 139 -4.40 15.71 6.44
N PHE A 140 -5.11 14.61 6.20
CA PHE A 140 -4.51 13.40 5.62
C PHE A 140 -4.02 13.62 4.19
N ARG A 141 -4.85 14.20 3.32
CA ARG A 141 -4.51 14.44 1.92
C ARG A 141 -3.23 15.27 1.81
N HIS A 142 -3.15 16.37 2.56
CA HIS A 142 -1.96 17.21 2.58
C HIS A 142 -0.72 16.46 3.13
N ALA A 143 -0.88 15.71 4.23
CA ALA A 143 0.23 14.93 4.81
C ALA A 143 0.72 13.82 3.86
N ARG A 144 -0.20 13.16 3.15
CA ARG A 144 0.11 12.13 2.16
C ARG A 144 0.83 12.71 0.95
N THR A 145 0.35 13.84 0.40
CA THR A 145 1.03 14.56 -0.68
C THR A 145 2.44 14.97 -0.26
N ALA A 146 2.60 15.54 0.94
CA ALA A 146 3.91 15.92 1.48
C ALA A 146 4.86 14.73 1.59
N ALA A 147 4.40 13.62 2.15
CA ALA A 147 5.20 12.42 2.34
C ALA A 147 5.62 11.78 1.01
N ASP A 148 4.71 11.69 0.04
CA ASP A 148 5.01 11.12 -1.28
C ASP A 148 6.00 12.02 -2.06
N LEU A 149 5.83 13.34 -2.03
CA LEU A 149 6.77 14.29 -2.65
C LEU A 149 8.15 14.23 -1.99
N ALA A 150 8.22 14.23 -0.66
CA ALA A 150 9.47 14.11 0.08
C ALA A 150 10.19 12.78 -0.22
N ARG A 151 9.45 11.71 -0.49
CA ARG A 151 10.02 10.41 -0.85
C ARG A 151 10.61 10.39 -2.26
N HIS A 152 10.01 11.12 -3.20
CA HIS A 152 10.47 11.22 -4.59
C HIS A 152 11.63 12.21 -4.78
N ALA A 153 11.65 13.29 -4.01
CA ALA A 153 12.60 14.40 -4.15
C ALA A 153 14.08 13.99 -4.21
N PRO A 154 14.60 13.06 -3.37
CA PRO A 154 16.02 12.69 -3.38
C PRO A 154 16.52 12.09 -4.71
N TYR A 155 15.63 11.60 -5.56
CA TYR A 155 16.00 10.93 -6.81
C TYR A 155 15.88 11.84 -8.05
N GLY A 156 15.72 13.15 -7.85
CA GLY A 156 15.87 14.16 -8.92
C GLY A 156 14.92 13.95 -10.11
N GLY A 157 13.73 13.39 -9.88
CA GLY A 157 12.76 13.14 -10.94
C GLY A 157 13.16 12.04 -11.93
N ARG A 158 14.09 11.13 -11.57
CA ARG A 158 14.47 9.97 -12.40
C ARG A 158 13.26 9.09 -12.69
N ALA A 159 12.64 9.31 -13.85
CA ALA A 159 11.56 8.49 -14.36
C ALA A 159 12.10 7.13 -14.84
N LEU A 160 11.40 6.06 -14.48
CA LEU A 160 11.71 4.69 -14.87
C LEU A 160 10.46 4.06 -15.48
N THR A 161 10.62 3.13 -16.41
CA THR A 161 9.56 2.23 -16.85
C THR A 161 9.61 0.96 -16.01
N VAL A 162 8.57 0.72 -15.21
CA VAL A 162 8.51 -0.37 -14.24
C VAL A 162 7.37 -1.31 -14.59
N ALA A 163 7.67 -2.59 -14.80
CA ALA A 163 6.64 -3.61 -14.98
C ALA A 163 6.27 -4.25 -13.64
N VAL A 164 4.97 -4.33 -13.32
CA VAL A 164 4.48 -4.75 -12.00
C VAL A 164 3.47 -5.89 -12.14
N THR A 165 3.78 -7.05 -11.55
CA THR A 165 2.76 -8.10 -11.34
C THR A 165 2.03 -7.86 -10.02
N GLY A 166 0.81 -8.40 -9.87
CA GLY A 166 0.04 -8.20 -8.64
C GLY A 166 -0.42 -6.76 -8.45
N ALA A 167 -0.44 -5.97 -9.53
CA ALA A 167 -0.76 -4.53 -9.53
C ALA A 167 -2.16 -4.20 -8.96
N SER A 168 -3.08 -5.16 -8.95
CA SER A 168 -4.43 -4.99 -8.38
C SER A 168 -4.56 -5.48 -6.92
N GLY A 169 -3.50 -6.02 -6.33
CA GLY A 169 -3.49 -6.46 -4.93
C GLY A 169 -3.30 -5.28 -3.97
N LEU A 170 -3.29 -5.54 -2.65
CA LEU A 170 -3.14 -4.50 -1.63
C LEU A 170 -1.87 -3.66 -1.82
N ILE A 171 -0.70 -4.30 -1.90
CA ILE A 171 0.59 -3.61 -2.10
C ILE A 171 0.64 -2.98 -3.49
N GLY A 172 0.25 -3.72 -4.54
CA GLY A 172 0.31 -3.23 -5.92
C GLY A 172 -0.60 -2.02 -6.17
N GLY A 173 -1.78 -2.00 -5.54
CA GLY A 173 -2.75 -0.91 -5.61
C GLY A 173 -2.28 0.36 -4.90
N ALA A 174 -1.38 0.25 -3.91
CA ALA A 174 -0.73 1.40 -3.29
C ALA A 174 0.55 1.83 -4.03
N LEU A 175 1.36 0.86 -4.47
CA LEU A 175 2.66 1.08 -5.11
C LEU A 175 2.52 1.67 -6.52
N CYS A 176 1.62 1.15 -7.36
CA CYS A 176 1.51 1.63 -8.74
C CYS A 176 1.13 3.12 -8.80
N PRO A 177 0.09 3.60 -8.08
CA PRO A 177 -0.22 5.02 -8.00
C PRO A 177 0.93 5.86 -7.44
N PHE A 178 1.64 5.36 -6.42
CA PHE A 178 2.79 6.05 -5.84
C PHE A 178 3.92 6.23 -6.85
N LEU A 179 4.21 5.21 -7.66
CA LEU A 179 5.23 5.28 -8.71
C LEU A 179 4.81 6.25 -9.82
N THR A 180 3.56 6.20 -10.28
CA THR A 180 3.09 7.07 -11.36
C THR A 180 3.02 8.53 -10.94
N THR A 181 2.64 8.85 -9.70
CA THR A 181 2.69 10.23 -9.21
C THR A 181 4.12 10.75 -9.05
N GLY A 182 5.09 9.86 -8.82
CA GLY A 182 6.53 10.16 -8.90
C GLY A 182 7.07 10.41 -10.31
N GLY A 183 6.29 10.12 -11.35
CA GLY A 183 6.69 10.27 -12.75
C GLY A 183 7.23 9.01 -13.40
N HIS A 184 7.24 7.87 -12.72
CA HIS A 184 7.55 6.58 -13.34
C HIS A 184 6.41 6.12 -14.26
N ARG A 185 6.74 5.39 -15.32
CA ARG A 185 5.75 4.72 -16.16
C ARG A 185 5.54 3.29 -15.65
N VAL A 186 4.30 2.93 -15.32
CA VAL A 186 3.97 1.59 -14.82
C VAL A 186 3.31 0.75 -15.91
N LYS A 187 3.90 -0.41 -16.24
CA LYS A 187 3.30 -1.46 -17.07
C LYS A 187 2.75 -2.57 -16.17
N ARG A 188 1.45 -2.82 -16.18
CA ARG A 188 0.81 -3.84 -15.33
C ARG A 188 0.83 -5.21 -16.01
N LEU A 189 1.51 -6.17 -15.42
CA LEU A 189 1.51 -7.56 -15.88
C LEU A 189 0.24 -8.28 -15.38
N VAL A 190 -0.62 -8.68 -16.31
CA VAL A 190 -1.97 -9.20 -16.01
C VAL A 190 -2.19 -10.63 -16.53
N ARG A 191 -2.94 -11.42 -15.75
CA ARG A 191 -3.30 -12.82 -16.08
C ARG A 191 -4.46 -12.98 -17.06
N ARG A 192 -5.12 -11.90 -17.43
CA ARG A 192 -6.18 -11.89 -18.45
C ARG A 192 -5.64 -11.28 -19.74
N ALA A 193 -6.46 -11.28 -20.80
CA ALA A 193 -6.19 -10.46 -21.96
C ALA A 193 -6.00 -8.99 -21.55
N PRO A 194 -4.92 -8.31 -21.98
CA PRO A 194 -4.71 -6.88 -21.75
C PRO A 194 -5.88 -6.04 -22.25
N LYS A 195 -6.24 -4.99 -21.52
CA LYS A 195 -7.34 -4.06 -21.86
C LYS A 195 -6.84 -2.70 -22.35
N GLY A 196 -5.55 -2.41 -22.18
CA GLY A 196 -4.97 -1.13 -22.53
C GLY A 196 -3.46 -1.22 -22.78
N PRO A 197 -2.85 -0.12 -23.24
CA PRO A 197 -1.46 -0.10 -23.70
C PRO A 197 -0.42 -0.27 -22.60
N ASP A 198 -0.79 0.04 -21.34
CA ASP A 198 0.07 -0.15 -20.17
C ASP A 198 -0.21 -1.48 -19.46
N GLU A 199 -0.83 -2.45 -20.14
CA GLU A 199 -1.01 -3.80 -19.63
C GLU A 199 -0.31 -4.82 -20.51
N LEU A 200 0.47 -5.69 -19.88
CA LEU A 200 1.23 -6.75 -20.54
C LEU A 200 0.67 -8.11 -20.16
N ARG A 201 0.61 -9.03 -21.11
CA ARG A 201 0.16 -10.40 -20.82
C ARG A 201 1.21 -11.14 -19.98
N TRP A 202 0.77 -11.73 -18.89
CA TRP A 202 1.58 -12.60 -18.05
C TRP A 202 0.72 -13.76 -17.50
N ASP A 203 1.06 -14.98 -17.91
CA ASP A 203 0.41 -16.23 -17.51
C ASP A 203 1.45 -17.26 -17.03
N PRO A 204 1.67 -17.35 -15.72
CA PRO A 204 2.53 -18.38 -15.14
C PRO A 204 2.08 -19.81 -15.41
N GLU A 205 0.77 -20.05 -15.50
CA GLU A 205 0.22 -21.41 -15.65
C GLU A 205 0.38 -21.89 -17.10
N ALA A 206 0.19 -20.98 -18.07
CA ALA A 206 0.42 -21.27 -19.48
C ALA A 206 1.88 -21.04 -19.93
N GLY A 207 2.75 -20.51 -19.07
CA GLY A 207 4.13 -20.17 -19.41
C GLY A 207 4.24 -19.01 -20.42
N VAL A 208 3.23 -18.13 -20.48
CA VAL A 208 3.14 -17.05 -21.46
C VAL A 208 3.53 -15.72 -20.82
N ILE A 209 4.42 -14.97 -21.47
CA ILE A 209 4.73 -13.60 -21.08
C ILE A 209 5.02 -12.77 -22.33
N ASP A 210 4.53 -11.53 -22.35
CA ASP A 210 4.80 -10.59 -23.44
C ASP A 210 6.23 -10.04 -23.34
N LEU A 211 7.16 -10.70 -24.04
CA LEU A 211 8.58 -10.32 -24.07
C LEU A 211 8.82 -9.00 -24.79
N ALA A 212 8.11 -8.76 -25.89
CA ALA A 212 8.25 -7.51 -26.66
C ALA A 212 7.80 -6.30 -25.82
N GLY A 213 6.70 -6.47 -25.07
CA GLY A 213 6.24 -5.45 -24.13
C GLY A 213 7.22 -5.14 -22.99
N LEU A 214 8.17 -6.03 -22.69
CA LEU A 214 9.21 -5.84 -21.68
C LEU A 214 10.49 -5.18 -22.22
N GLU A 215 10.64 -5.00 -23.53
CA GLU A 215 11.78 -4.27 -24.09
C GLU A 215 11.81 -2.82 -23.55
N GLY A 216 13.00 -2.38 -23.14
CA GLY A 216 13.22 -1.06 -22.55
C GLY A 216 12.63 -0.87 -21.15
N VAL A 217 12.16 -1.92 -20.47
CA VAL A 217 11.74 -1.85 -19.06
C VAL A 217 12.98 -1.79 -18.16
N ASP A 218 13.00 -0.83 -17.24
CA ASP A 218 14.11 -0.59 -16.31
C ASP A 218 14.09 -1.52 -15.07
N ALA A 219 12.91 -2.01 -14.71
CA ALA A 219 12.73 -2.91 -13.57
C ALA A 219 11.43 -3.72 -13.66
N ILE A 220 11.46 -4.94 -13.13
CA ILE A 220 10.26 -5.71 -12.80
C ILE A 220 10.08 -5.76 -11.29
N ILE A 221 8.88 -5.44 -10.81
CA ILE A 221 8.45 -5.66 -9.42
C ILE A 221 7.45 -6.82 -9.39
N HIS A 222 7.82 -7.90 -8.70
CA HIS A 222 7.00 -9.10 -8.59
C HIS A 222 6.25 -9.16 -7.25
N LEU A 223 4.95 -8.82 -7.24
CA LEU A 223 4.09 -8.87 -6.04
C LEU A 223 3.02 -9.96 -6.10
N ALA A 224 2.86 -10.62 -7.25
CA ALA A 224 1.79 -11.60 -7.43
C ALA A 224 2.06 -12.89 -6.66
N GLY A 225 1.05 -13.38 -5.95
CA GLY A 225 1.08 -14.68 -5.28
C GLY A 225 -0.30 -15.06 -4.74
N GLU A 226 -0.56 -16.36 -4.63
CA GLU A 226 -1.77 -16.89 -4.01
C GLU A 226 -1.85 -16.49 -2.53
N ASN A 227 -3.03 -16.10 -2.03
CA ASN A 227 -3.18 -15.68 -0.64
C ASN A 227 -3.03 -16.87 0.33
N VAL A 228 -2.03 -16.82 1.20
CA VAL A 228 -1.72 -17.87 2.19
C VAL A 228 -2.67 -17.89 3.38
N GLY A 229 -3.29 -16.74 3.71
CA GLY A 229 -4.18 -16.56 4.87
C GLY A 229 -5.66 -16.64 4.54
N GLU A 230 -6.01 -17.10 3.34
CA GLU A 230 -7.39 -17.43 2.98
C GLU A 230 -7.59 -18.94 3.20
N GLY A 231 -8.79 -19.40 3.54
CA GLY A 231 -9.21 -20.81 3.74
C GLY A 231 -8.26 -21.79 4.46
N ARG A 232 -8.57 -23.09 4.42
CA ARG A 232 -7.71 -24.14 5.01
C ARG A 232 -6.63 -24.61 4.02
N TRP A 233 -5.49 -25.05 4.54
CA TRP A 233 -4.42 -25.64 3.72
C TRP A 233 -4.67 -27.14 3.50
N THR A 234 -5.29 -27.47 2.38
CA THR A 234 -5.29 -28.83 1.82
C THR A 234 -4.03 -29.06 0.99
N GLU A 235 -3.68 -30.30 0.66
CA GLU A 235 -2.54 -30.61 -0.22
C GLU A 235 -2.63 -29.88 -1.56
N ALA A 236 -3.81 -29.90 -2.19
CA ALA A 236 -4.06 -29.18 -3.45
C ALA A 236 -3.82 -27.67 -3.30
N ARG A 237 -4.15 -27.08 -2.15
CA ARG A 237 -3.89 -25.67 -1.91
C ARG A 237 -2.42 -25.38 -1.66
N LYS A 238 -1.73 -26.21 -0.87
CA LYS A 238 -0.30 -26.08 -0.65
C LYS A 238 0.46 -26.15 -1.97
N ALA A 239 0.09 -27.09 -2.84
CA ALA A 239 0.62 -27.18 -4.19
C ALA A 239 0.40 -25.89 -5.01
N ARG A 240 -0.82 -25.33 -5.00
CA ARG A 240 -1.09 -24.04 -5.67
C ARG A 240 -0.30 -22.88 -5.09
N ILE A 241 -0.18 -22.78 -3.77
CA ILE A 241 0.63 -21.75 -3.10
C ILE A 241 2.07 -21.84 -3.59
N LEU A 242 2.65 -23.04 -3.59
CA LEU A 242 4.03 -23.26 -4.02
C LEU A 242 4.22 -22.96 -5.50
N GLN A 243 3.35 -23.51 -6.35
CA GLN A 243 3.38 -23.32 -7.79
C GLN A 243 3.24 -21.85 -8.18
N SER A 244 2.36 -21.08 -7.50
CA SER A 244 2.19 -19.66 -7.79
C SER A 244 3.46 -18.85 -7.53
N ARG A 245 4.29 -19.26 -6.55
CA ARG A 245 5.58 -18.60 -6.26
C ARG A 245 6.65 -19.03 -7.25
N ASP A 246 6.84 -20.33 -7.42
CA ASP A 246 7.94 -20.87 -8.24
C ASP A 246 7.71 -20.60 -9.73
N ALA A 247 6.57 -21.00 -10.30
CA ALA A 247 6.31 -20.84 -11.74
C ALA A 247 6.24 -19.35 -12.15
N GLY A 248 5.57 -18.53 -11.34
CA GLY A 248 5.43 -17.09 -11.59
C GLY A 248 6.77 -16.37 -11.58
N THR A 249 7.59 -16.61 -10.55
CA THR A 249 8.91 -16.00 -10.41
C THR A 249 9.88 -16.50 -11.46
N ARG A 250 9.89 -17.81 -11.73
CA ARG A 250 10.79 -18.41 -12.72
C ARG A 250 10.52 -17.90 -14.13
N LEU A 251 9.25 -17.76 -14.52
CA LEU A 251 8.87 -17.19 -15.81
C LEU A 251 9.35 -15.74 -15.95
N LEU A 252 9.20 -14.94 -14.89
CA LEU A 252 9.69 -13.55 -14.89
C LEU A 252 11.22 -13.52 -14.94
N ALA A 253 11.91 -14.35 -14.16
CA ALA A 253 13.37 -14.39 -14.15
C ALA A 253 13.95 -14.81 -15.51
N GLN A 254 13.30 -15.76 -16.19
CA GLN A 254 13.65 -16.14 -17.57
C GLN A 254 13.40 -15.00 -18.56
N ALA A 255 12.30 -14.25 -18.41
CA ALA A 255 12.02 -13.09 -19.24
C ALA A 255 13.05 -11.96 -19.01
N VAL A 256 13.43 -11.71 -17.75
CA VAL A 256 14.51 -10.80 -17.37
C VAL A 256 15.80 -11.18 -18.08
N ALA A 257 16.19 -12.45 -18.00
CA ALA A 257 17.40 -12.95 -18.65
C ALA A 257 17.36 -12.81 -20.18
N LYS A 258 16.21 -13.08 -20.79
CA LYS A 258 16.05 -13.07 -22.24
C LYS A 258 16.00 -11.65 -22.83
N VAL A 259 15.34 -10.72 -22.14
CA VAL A 259 15.14 -9.33 -22.62
C VAL A 259 16.26 -8.40 -22.13
N GLY A 260 16.96 -8.76 -21.06
CA GLY A 260 18.02 -7.95 -20.46
C GLY A 260 17.48 -6.85 -19.53
N VAL A 261 16.39 -7.12 -18.80
CA VAL A 261 15.87 -6.17 -17.80
C VAL A 261 16.88 -6.08 -16.64
N PRO A 262 17.35 -4.89 -16.24
CA PRO A 262 18.51 -4.81 -15.33
C PRO A 262 18.16 -5.10 -13.86
N ARG A 263 16.88 -5.06 -13.48
CA ARG A 263 16.44 -5.15 -12.08
C ARG A 263 15.20 -6.03 -11.93
N LEU A 264 15.24 -6.94 -10.97
CA LEU A 264 14.08 -7.71 -10.50
C LEU A 264 13.94 -7.54 -8.99
N ILE A 265 12.82 -6.96 -8.55
CA ILE A 265 12.48 -6.82 -7.13
C ILE A 265 11.34 -7.78 -6.86
N SER A 266 11.65 -8.93 -6.28
CA SER A 266 10.67 -9.92 -5.92
C SER A 266 10.22 -9.71 -4.49
N ALA A 267 8.91 -9.70 -4.26
CA ALA A 267 8.40 -9.99 -2.93
C ALA A 267 8.90 -11.38 -2.48
N SER A 268 9.03 -11.52 -1.17
CA SER A 268 9.22 -12.74 -0.40
C SER A 268 8.41 -12.55 0.90
N ALA A 269 8.65 -13.37 1.92
CA ALA A 269 8.03 -13.20 3.23
C ALA A 269 8.99 -13.54 4.37
N VAL A 270 8.76 -12.94 5.53
CA VAL A 270 9.42 -13.31 6.80
C VAL A 270 9.15 -14.76 7.21
N GLY A 271 8.16 -15.43 6.60
CA GLY A 271 7.95 -16.86 6.70
C GLY A 271 9.18 -17.71 6.30
N TYR A 272 10.15 -17.13 5.59
CA TYR A 272 11.48 -17.72 5.36
C TYR A 272 12.12 -18.23 6.67
N TYR A 273 11.96 -17.50 7.76
CA TYR A 273 12.61 -17.83 9.04
C TYR A 273 11.88 -18.91 9.85
N GLY A 274 10.68 -19.33 9.44
CA GLY A 274 9.86 -20.26 10.22
C GLY A 274 9.48 -19.68 11.59
N ASP A 275 9.25 -20.51 12.60
CA ASP A 275 9.04 -20.04 13.98
C ASP A 275 10.38 -19.78 14.67
N THR A 276 10.64 -18.54 15.09
CA THR A 276 11.92 -18.15 15.72
C THR A 276 11.84 -18.14 17.25
N GLY A 277 10.65 -18.34 17.83
CA GLY A 277 10.43 -18.17 19.26
C GLY A 277 10.91 -16.82 19.77
N ALA A 278 11.80 -16.83 20.77
CA ALA A 278 12.39 -15.62 21.34
C ALA A 278 13.61 -15.09 20.56
N GLN A 279 14.15 -15.84 19.59
CA GLN A 279 15.34 -15.43 18.86
C GLN A 279 15.00 -14.31 17.86
N ILE A 280 15.79 -13.24 17.91
CA ILE A 280 15.75 -12.18 16.89
C ILE A 280 16.60 -12.64 15.70
N VAL A 281 16.01 -12.62 14.51
CA VAL A 281 16.63 -12.99 13.23
C VAL A 281 16.74 -11.78 12.30
N ASP A 282 17.68 -11.85 11.36
CA ASP A 282 17.88 -10.84 10.32
C ASP A 282 18.19 -11.48 8.95
N GLU A 283 18.56 -10.68 7.96
CA GLU A 283 18.83 -11.12 6.59
C GLU A 283 19.98 -12.15 6.46
N SER A 284 20.88 -12.21 7.45
CA SER A 284 21.98 -13.19 7.51
C SER A 284 21.58 -14.53 8.12
N SER A 285 20.39 -14.59 8.74
CA SER A 285 19.90 -15.78 9.44
C SER A 285 19.50 -16.90 8.47
N PRO A 286 19.71 -18.18 8.86
CA PRO A 286 19.46 -19.32 7.99
C PRO A 286 17.95 -19.51 7.72
N LEU A 287 17.66 -20.35 6.72
CA LEU A 287 16.31 -20.81 6.42
C LEU A 287 15.71 -21.53 7.64
N GLY A 288 14.45 -21.21 7.93
CA GLY A 288 13.66 -21.84 8.98
C GLY A 288 13.10 -23.22 8.60
N LYS A 289 12.12 -23.66 9.37
CA LYS A 289 11.37 -24.90 9.15
C LYS A 289 9.89 -24.60 8.97
N GLY A 290 9.17 -25.55 8.36
CA GLY A 290 7.73 -25.43 8.11
C GLY A 290 7.41 -25.21 6.63
N PHE A 291 6.13 -25.28 6.29
CA PHE A 291 5.68 -25.15 4.91
C PHE A 291 5.96 -23.74 4.36
N LEU A 292 5.74 -22.69 5.17
CA LEU A 292 6.02 -21.31 4.73
C LEU A 292 7.51 -21.06 4.45
N ALA A 293 8.41 -21.67 5.24
CA ALA A 293 9.84 -21.58 4.99
C ALA A 293 10.22 -22.24 3.66
N GLU A 294 9.68 -23.45 3.37
CA GLU A 294 9.88 -24.10 2.07
C GLU A 294 9.36 -23.25 0.91
N VAL A 295 8.17 -22.65 1.06
CA VAL A 295 7.60 -21.75 0.06
C VAL A 295 8.54 -20.59 -0.23
N CYS A 296 9.06 -19.91 0.80
CA CYS A 296 9.96 -18.78 0.61
C CYS A 296 11.30 -19.21 0.00
N ALA A 297 11.86 -20.35 0.41
CA ALA A 297 13.09 -20.88 -0.16
C ALA A 297 12.97 -21.13 -1.68
N ARG A 298 11.90 -21.81 -2.10
CA ARG A 298 11.65 -22.07 -3.53
C ARG A 298 11.34 -20.79 -4.30
N TRP A 299 10.63 -19.86 -3.67
CA TRP A 299 10.33 -18.56 -4.25
C TRP A 299 11.60 -17.75 -4.53
N GLU A 300 12.47 -17.61 -3.53
CA GLU A 300 13.73 -16.87 -3.66
C GLU A 300 14.67 -17.56 -4.67
N ALA A 301 14.76 -18.88 -4.65
CA ALA A 301 15.57 -19.65 -5.60
C ALA A 301 15.05 -19.58 -7.05
N ALA A 302 13.75 -19.35 -7.27
CA ALA A 302 13.19 -19.23 -8.61
C ALA A 302 13.68 -17.99 -9.37
N ALA A 303 14.29 -17.02 -8.69
CA ALA A 303 14.88 -15.83 -9.29
C ALA A 303 16.25 -16.07 -9.94
N GLU A 304 16.85 -17.26 -9.79
CA GLU A 304 18.19 -17.59 -10.31
C GLU A 304 18.38 -17.14 -11.77
N PRO A 305 17.51 -17.47 -12.74
CA PRO A 305 17.79 -17.12 -14.14
C PRO A 305 18.09 -15.62 -14.38
N ALA A 306 17.49 -14.73 -13.59
CA ALA A 306 17.79 -13.30 -13.64
C ALA A 306 19.16 -12.97 -13.05
N ILE A 307 19.53 -13.60 -11.93
CA ILE A 307 20.86 -13.46 -11.28
C ILE A 307 21.96 -13.93 -12.21
N ALA A 308 21.83 -15.13 -12.79
CA ALA A 308 22.79 -15.68 -13.75
C ALA A 308 22.97 -14.80 -14.99
N ALA A 309 21.93 -14.07 -15.40
CA ALA A 309 22.00 -13.10 -16.50
C ALA A 309 22.59 -11.73 -16.10
N GLY A 310 23.01 -11.56 -14.84
CA GLY A 310 23.60 -10.32 -14.32
C GLY A 310 22.60 -9.25 -13.89
N ALA A 311 21.30 -9.56 -13.83
CA ALA A 311 20.32 -8.63 -13.31
C ALA A 311 20.45 -8.48 -11.79
N ARG A 312 20.23 -7.27 -11.28
CA ARG A 312 20.16 -7.03 -9.84
C ARG A 312 18.85 -7.61 -9.31
N VAL A 313 18.94 -8.60 -8.44
CA VAL A 313 17.79 -9.22 -7.80
C VAL A 313 17.72 -8.85 -6.32
N ALA A 314 16.62 -8.24 -5.90
CA ALA A 314 16.30 -7.99 -4.49
C ALA A 314 15.08 -8.80 -4.08
N GLN A 315 15.14 -9.42 -2.89
CA GLN A 315 14.10 -10.28 -2.33
C GLN A 315 13.56 -9.63 -1.06
N ALA A 316 12.43 -8.93 -1.18
CA ALA A 316 11.81 -8.22 -0.07
C ALA A 316 11.01 -9.19 0.81
N ARG A 317 11.56 -9.64 1.93
CA ARG A 317 10.88 -10.49 2.93
C ARG A 317 9.88 -9.64 3.71
N VAL A 318 8.65 -9.55 3.20
CA VAL A 318 7.60 -8.69 3.77
C VAL A 318 7.02 -9.31 5.04
N GLY A 319 6.85 -8.45 6.05
CA GLY A 319 6.12 -8.76 7.27
C GLY A 319 4.60 -8.80 7.11
N VAL A 320 3.88 -8.82 8.23
CA VAL A 320 2.42 -8.65 8.26
C VAL A 320 2.08 -7.20 7.90
N VAL A 321 1.57 -6.99 6.69
CA VAL A 321 1.21 -5.64 6.22
C VAL A 321 -0.05 -5.16 6.95
N LEU A 322 0.10 -4.05 7.66
CA LEU A 322 -0.98 -3.35 8.36
C LEU A 322 -1.60 -2.32 7.42
N SER A 323 -2.89 -2.48 7.16
CA SER A 323 -3.74 -1.51 6.47
C SER A 323 -5.21 -1.71 6.83
N ALA A 324 -5.95 -0.62 7.07
CA ALA A 324 -7.39 -0.64 7.27
C ALA A 324 -8.15 -1.00 5.98
N GLN A 325 -7.54 -0.81 4.81
CA GLN A 325 -8.14 -1.11 3.51
C GLN A 325 -8.18 -2.61 3.18
N GLY A 326 -7.47 -3.46 3.94
CA GLY A 326 -7.46 -4.90 3.69
C GLY A 326 -6.39 -5.67 4.48
N GLY A 327 -5.98 -6.83 3.96
CA GLY A 327 -4.94 -7.63 4.61
C GLY A 327 -5.38 -8.22 5.96
N ALA A 328 -4.42 -8.40 6.87
CA ALA A 328 -4.68 -8.94 8.21
C ALA A 328 -5.43 -7.93 9.08
N LEU A 329 -4.99 -6.67 9.09
CA LEU A 329 -5.58 -5.63 9.93
C LEU A 329 -7.05 -5.36 9.54
N GLY A 330 -7.37 -5.21 8.26
CA GLY A 330 -8.75 -5.02 7.81
C GLY A 330 -9.72 -6.14 8.25
N LYS A 331 -9.23 -7.38 8.39
CA LYS A 331 -10.02 -8.52 8.91
C LYS A 331 -10.16 -8.49 10.43
N LEU A 332 -9.14 -8.03 11.15
CA LEU A 332 -9.10 -8.01 12.61
C LEU A 332 -9.80 -6.78 13.20
N LEU A 333 -9.78 -5.64 12.51
CA LEU A 333 -10.36 -4.39 12.98
C LEU A 333 -11.84 -4.50 13.42
N PRO A 334 -12.75 -5.18 12.69
CA PRO A 334 -14.12 -5.38 13.16
C PRO A 334 -14.21 -6.13 14.50
N VAL A 335 -13.36 -7.15 14.68
CA VAL A 335 -13.29 -7.95 15.91
C VAL A 335 -12.79 -7.11 17.08
N TYR A 336 -11.70 -6.36 16.86
CA TYR A 336 -11.16 -5.46 17.88
C TYR A 336 -12.13 -4.34 18.25
N LYS A 337 -12.80 -3.72 17.26
CA LYS A 337 -13.84 -2.69 17.50
C LYS A 337 -15.04 -3.22 18.28
N ALA A 338 -15.36 -4.51 18.13
CA ALA A 338 -16.40 -5.18 18.90
C ALA A 338 -15.94 -5.63 20.31
N GLY A 339 -14.69 -5.38 20.70
CA GLY A 339 -14.14 -5.78 22.00
C GLY A 339 -13.68 -7.24 22.08
N GLY A 340 -13.60 -7.94 20.94
CA GLY A 340 -13.12 -9.33 20.86
C GLY A 340 -11.60 -9.45 20.75
N GLY A 341 -10.84 -8.46 21.24
CA GLY A 341 -9.39 -8.48 21.18
C GLY A 341 -8.76 -9.33 22.29
N GLY A 342 -7.64 -9.96 21.97
CA GLY A 342 -6.77 -10.60 22.94
C GLY A 342 -5.75 -11.56 22.34
N PRO A 343 -4.94 -12.20 23.18
CA PRO A 343 -3.82 -13.01 22.74
C PRO A 343 -4.31 -14.25 21.98
N VAL A 344 -3.64 -14.57 20.87
CA VAL A 344 -3.86 -15.80 20.11
C VAL A 344 -2.83 -16.83 20.57
N GLY A 345 -3.29 -17.95 21.13
CA GLY A 345 -2.40 -18.93 21.77
C GLY A 345 -1.77 -18.34 23.05
N SER A 346 -0.44 -18.30 23.12
CA SER A 346 0.26 -17.65 24.22
C SER A 346 0.35 -16.13 24.06
N GLY A 347 0.28 -15.62 22.82
CA GLY A 347 0.53 -14.21 22.50
C GLY A 347 2.03 -13.85 22.42
N GLU A 348 2.93 -14.75 22.81
CA GLU A 348 4.38 -14.50 22.89
C GLU A 348 5.10 -14.58 21.54
N GLN A 349 4.46 -15.20 20.53
CA GLN A 349 5.02 -15.34 19.20
C GLN A 349 5.30 -13.96 18.58
N GLY A 350 6.45 -13.83 17.90
CA GLY A 350 6.83 -12.57 17.27
C GLY A 350 5.84 -12.15 16.19
N PHE A 351 5.52 -10.86 16.14
CA PHE A 351 4.60 -10.29 15.16
C PHE A 351 5.34 -9.27 14.28
N PRO A 352 5.99 -9.74 13.19
CA PRO A 352 6.83 -8.90 12.34
C PRO A 352 5.96 -8.05 11.41
N TRP A 353 5.37 -6.97 11.94
CA TRP A 353 4.48 -6.12 11.17
C TRP A 353 5.22 -5.07 10.33
N VAL A 354 4.53 -4.50 9.36
CA VAL A 354 4.99 -3.34 8.58
C VAL A 354 3.78 -2.54 8.10
N HIS A 355 3.86 -1.21 8.10
CA HIS A 355 2.79 -0.39 7.54
C HIS A 355 2.79 -0.45 6.00
N LEU A 356 1.62 -0.37 5.36
CA LEU A 356 1.51 -0.43 3.89
C LEU A 356 2.35 0.63 3.17
N ASP A 357 2.31 1.89 3.63
CA ASP A 357 3.14 2.96 3.04
C ASP A 357 4.65 2.69 3.24
N ASP A 358 5.08 2.06 4.34
CA ASP A 358 6.49 1.68 4.51
C ASP A 358 6.88 0.59 3.53
N VAL A 359 6.00 -0.37 3.24
CA VAL A 359 6.24 -1.35 2.17
C VAL A 359 6.42 -0.63 0.83
N VAL A 360 5.56 0.33 0.49
CA VAL A 360 5.70 1.13 -0.73
C VAL A 360 7.04 1.86 -0.76
N ASP A 361 7.42 2.52 0.33
CA ASP A 361 8.66 3.27 0.44
C ASP A 361 9.91 2.36 0.36
N ILE A 362 9.84 1.14 0.90
CA ILE A 362 10.88 0.10 0.80
C ILE A 362 11.00 -0.41 -0.64
N PHE A 363 9.90 -0.76 -1.30
CA PHE A 363 9.95 -1.17 -2.70
C PHE A 363 10.47 -0.06 -3.61
N HIS A 364 10.10 1.20 -3.34
CA HIS A 364 10.68 2.35 -4.01
C HIS A 364 12.18 2.50 -3.72
N HIS A 365 12.63 2.30 -2.47
CA HIS A 365 14.06 2.29 -2.15
C HIS A 365 14.80 1.21 -2.95
N LEU A 366 14.26 -0.01 -2.97
CA LEU A 366 14.83 -1.12 -3.72
C LEU A 366 14.84 -0.85 -5.22
N LEU A 367 13.86 -0.12 -5.76
CA LEU A 367 13.82 0.32 -7.16
C LEU A 367 14.92 1.33 -7.48
N MET A 368 15.11 2.30 -6.59
CA MET A 368 16.01 3.42 -6.84
C MET A 368 17.46 3.14 -6.49
N SER A 369 17.72 2.19 -5.59
CA SER A 369 19.07 1.71 -5.26
C SER A 369 19.68 0.92 -6.42
N ASP A 370 20.90 1.29 -6.80
CA ASP A 370 21.63 0.65 -7.89
C ASP A 370 22.46 -0.56 -7.44
N ASP A 371 22.76 -0.69 -6.14
CA ASP A 371 23.66 -1.71 -5.59
C ASP A 371 23.00 -2.68 -4.59
N LEU A 372 21.73 -2.45 -4.23
CA LEU A 372 21.05 -3.27 -3.22
C LEU A 372 20.47 -4.56 -3.84
N SER A 373 21.06 -5.72 -3.52
CA SER A 373 20.65 -7.04 -3.97
C SER A 373 20.56 -8.04 -2.82
N GLY A 374 19.92 -9.19 -3.05
CA GLY A 374 19.73 -10.25 -2.06
C GLY A 374 18.53 -10.01 -1.14
N PRO A 375 18.48 -10.71 0.01
CA PRO A 375 17.35 -10.61 0.94
C PRO A 375 17.33 -9.26 1.65
N VAL A 376 16.13 -8.70 1.81
CA VAL A 376 15.86 -7.45 2.54
C VAL A 376 14.60 -7.64 3.39
N ASN A 377 14.69 -7.50 4.71
CA ASN A 377 13.52 -7.61 5.57
C ASN A 377 12.68 -6.32 5.48
N ALA A 378 11.48 -6.44 4.92
CA ALA A 378 10.52 -5.35 4.83
C ALA A 378 9.57 -5.41 6.03
N VAL A 379 10.11 -5.05 7.20
CA VAL A 379 9.44 -4.99 8.50
C VAL A 379 9.62 -3.62 9.16
N ALA A 380 8.75 -3.28 10.10
CA ALA A 380 8.97 -2.16 11.02
C ALA A 380 10.23 -2.41 11.90
N PRO A 381 10.89 -1.36 12.41
CA PRO A 381 12.14 -1.50 13.15
C PRO A 381 11.96 -2.11 14.55
N ALA A 382 10.77 -1.99 15.16
CA ALA A 382 10.47 -2.54 16.46
C ALA A 382 10.06 -4.02 16.39
N THR A 383 10.63 -4.86 17.26
CA THR A 383 10.22 -6.26 17.42
C THR A 383 9.22 -6.40 18.57
N GLN A 384 8.01 -6.84 18.27
CA GLN A 384 6.93 -7.02 19.25
C GLN A 384 6.36 -8.45 19.20
N SER A 385 5.70 -8.87 20.27
CA SER A 385 4.89 -10.09 20.32
C SER A 385 3.48 -9.84 19.78
N GLN A 386 2.76 -10.91 19.46
CA GLN A 386 1.36 -10.82 19.02
C GLN A 386 0.44 -10.23 20.10
N GLY A 387 0.71 -10.53 21.36
CA GLY A 387 0.01 -9.98 22.52
C GLY A 387 0.23 -8.47 22.63
N GLU A 388 1.49 -8.03 22.61
CA GLU A 388 1.85 -6.60 22.67
C GLU A 388 1.18 -5.79 21.56
N VAL A 389 1.22 -6.30 20.32
CA VAL A 389 0.57 -5.66 19.16
C VAL A 389 -0.95 -5.58 19.35
N THR A 390 -1.57 -6.64 19.87
CA THR A 390 -3.03 -6.67 20.09
C THR A 390 -3.45 -5.70 21.19
N ASP A 391 -2.72 -5.67 22.30
CA ASP A 391 -2.96 -4.77 23.42
C ASP A 391 -2.86 -3.30 22.98
N GLU A 392 -1.83 -2.96 22.21
CA GLU A 392 -1.63 -1.60 21.70
C GLU A 392 -2.77 -1.17 20.74
N ILE A 393 -3.17 -2.04 19.80
CA ILE A 393 -4.30 -1.76 18.90
C ILE A 393 -5.61 -1.59 19.68
N CYS A 394 -5.90 -2.49 20.62
CA CYS A 394 -7.10 -2.43 21.44
C CYS A 394 -7.12 -1.19 22.35
N GLY A 395 -5.98 -0.82 22.93
CA GLY A 395 -5.80 0.41 23.71
C GLY A 395 -6.16 1.65 22.90
N LEU A 396 -5.65 1.77 21.66
CA LEU A 396 -5.98 2.87 20.76
C LEU A 396 -7.46 2.94 20.39
N LEU A 397 -8.13 1.79 20.34
CA LEU A 397 -9.56 1.69 20.08
C LEU A 397 -10.42 1.91 21.34
N ASN A 398 -9.81 2.08 22.52
CA ASN A 398 -10.50 2.05 23.82
C ASN A 398 -11.38 0.80 23.96
N ARG A 399 -10.77 -0.37 23.70
CA ARG A 399 -11.41 -1.69 23.76
C ARG A 399 -10.59 -2.65 24.61
N PRO A 400 -11.25 -3.61 25.30
CA PRO A 400 -10.54 -4.63 26.05
C PRO A 400 -9.71 -5.54 25.13
N SER A 401 -8.61 -6.07 25.66
CA SER A 401 -7.67 -6.96 24.97
C SER A 401 -7.43 -8.29 25.70
N PHE A 402 -8.37 -8.73 26.53
CA PHE A 402 -8.19 -9.91 27.38
C PHE A 402 -8.95 -11.16 26.90
N VAL A 403 -9.54 -11.16 25.70
CA VAL A 403 -10.28 -12.32 25.18
C VAL A 403 -9.31 -13.26 24.46
N PRO A 404 -8.80 -14.35 25.08
CA PRO A 404 -7.85 -15.21 24.43
C PRO A 404 -8.52 -16.03 23.32
N LEU A 405 -7.80 -16.28 22.23
CA LEU A 405 -8.16 -17.31 21.25
C LEU A 405 -7.29 -18.55 21.53
N PRO A 406 -7.83 -19.62 22.15
CA PRO A 406 -7.02 -20.76 22.58
C PRO A 406 -6.36 -21.47 21.39
N ALA A 407 -5.11 -21.91 21.57
CA ALA A 407 -4.37 -22.63 20.53
C ALA A 407 -5.10 -23.90 20.04
N ALA A 408 -5.83 -24.59 20.92
CA ALA A 408 -6.66 -25.73 20.55
C ALA A 408 -7.78 -25.36 19.57
N ALA A 409 -8.44 -24.20 19.78
CA ALA A 409 -9.47 -23.71 18.87
C ALA A 409 -8.89 -23.34 17.51
N VAL A 410 -7.70 -22.71 17.48
CA VAL A 410 -7.00 -22.40 16.23
C VAL A 410 -6.64 -23.67 15.46
N ARG A 411 -6.07 -24.67 16.14
CA ARG A 411 -5.72 -25.97 15.53
C ARG A 411 -6.93 -26.68 14.95
N LEU A 412 -8.05 -26.70 15.69
CA LEU A 412 -9.28 -27.36 15.24
C LEU A 412 -9.91 -26.62 14.05
N GLY A 413 -10.02 -25.30 14.12
CA GLY A 413 -10.66 -24.48 13.09
C GLY A 413 -9.83 -24.34 11.81
N PHE A 414 -8.52 -24.11 11.95
CA PHE A 414 -7.65 -23.70 10.84
C PHE A 414 -6.56 -24.71 10.48
N GLY A 415 -6.33 -25.74 11.30
CA GLY A 415 -5.32 -26.78 11.03
C GLY A 415 -3.90 -26.23 10.95
N GLN A 416 -3.09 -26.79 10.04
CA GLN A 416 -1.69 -26.36 9.83
C GLN A 416 -1.57 -24.86 9.51
N MET A 417 -2.49 -24.30 8.71
CA MET A 417 -2.49 -22.86 8.39
C MET A 417 -2.56 -22.03 9.66
N GLY A 418 -3.50 -22.35 10.57
CA GLY A 418 -3.64 -21.62 11.83
C GLY A 418 -2.40 -21.74 12.71
N VAL A 419 -1.72 -22.88 12.67
CA VAL A 419 -0.45 -23.05 13.40
C VAL A 419 0.62 -22.11 12.83
N GLU A 420 0.93 -22.23 11.53
CA GLU A 420 2.05 -21.48 10.93
C GLU A 420 1.78 -19.98 10.77
N VAL A 421 0.52 -19.56 10.63
CA VAL A 421 0.15 -18.15 10.40
C VAL A 421 -0.25 -17.42 11.68
N LEU A 422 -0.86 -18.11 12.67
CA LEU A 422 -1.43 -17.45 13.85
C LEU A 422 -0.73 -17.81 15.17
N LEU A 423 -0.23 -19.04 15.32
CA LEU A 423 0.39 -19.52 16.57
C LEU A 423 1.92 -19.48 16.55
N GLN A 424 2.51 -19.32 15.38
CA GLN A 424 3.94 -19.16 15.17
C GLN A 424 4.26 -17.72 14.76
N GLY A 425 5.51 -17.31 14.92
CA GLY A 425 5.89 -15.94 14.66
C GLY A 425 7.40 -15.76 14.53
N GLN A 426 7.78 -14.56 14.11
CA GLN A 426 9.17 -14.18 13.91
C GLN A 426 9.46 -12.87 14.61
N ARG A 427 10.58 -12.82 15.33
CA ARG A 427 11.16 -11.54 15.78
C ARG A 427 12.21 -11.13 14.76
N VAL A 428 11.84 -10.27 13.81
CA VAL A 428 12.68 -9.94 12.66
C VAL A 428 13.24 -8.53 12.81
N ARG A 429 14.54 -8.37 12.57
CA ARG A 429 15.22 -7.08 12.47
C ARG A 429 15.46 -6.73 11.00
N PRO A 430 15.18 -5.49 10.55
CA PRO A 430 15.50 -5.02 9.21
C PRO A 430 16.94 -4.49 9.13
N SER A 431 17.93 -5.36 9.40
CA SER A 431 19.35 -4.97 9.54
C SER A 431 19.89 -4.32 8.26
N VAL A 432 19.49 -4.80 7.08
CA VAL A 432 19.94 -4.23 5.80
C VAL A 432 19.42 -2.80 5.59
N LEU A 433 18.13 -2.56 5.85
CA LEU A 433 17.55 -1.22 5.72
C LEU A 433 18.10 -0.25 6.76
N GLN A 434 18.29 -0.71 8.00
CA GLN A 434 18.91 0.09 9.07
C GLN A 434 20.35 0.47 8.72
N GLY A 435 21.16 -0.47 8.24
CA GLY A 435 22.53 -0.22 7.81
C GLY A 435 22.63 0.74 6.62
N ARG A 436 21.56 0.92 5.85
CA ARG A 436 21.44 1.86 4.72
C ARG A 436 20.84 3.22 5.11
N GLY A 437 20.50 3.43 6.39
CA GLY A 437 19.86 4.67 6.84
C GLY A 437 18.45 4.87 6.29
N PHE A 438 17.74 3.79 5.95
CA PHE A 438 16.35 3.87 5.53
C PHE A 438 15.51 4.53 6.63
N THR A 439 14.62 5.43 6.25
CA THR A 439 13.73 6.12 7.18
C THR A 439 12.32 5.59 6.99
N TRP A 440 11.77 4.99 8.06
CA TRP A 440 10.39 4.54 8.10
C TRP A 440 9.45 5.73 8.29
N ARG A 441 8.35 5.72 7.56
CA ARG A 441 7.22 6.62 7.75
C ARG A 441 6.51 6.32 9.08
N PHE A 442 6.39 5.04 9.44
CA PHE A 442 5.74 4.60 10.68
C PHE A 442 6.65 3.63 11.46
N PRO A 443 7.65 4.14 12.21
CA PRO A 443 8.55 3.30 12.98
C PRO A 443 7.89 2.65 14.20
N THR A 444 6.72 3.16 14.64
CA THR A 444 5.98 2.67 15.80
C THR A 444 4.56 2.26 15.42
N LEU A 445 4.00 1.30 16.16
CA LEU A 445 2.66 0.80 15.92
C LEU A 445 1.60 1.87 16.24
N ASP A 446 1.76 2.65 17.30
CA ASP A 446 0.91 3.82 17.61
C ASP A 446 0.79 4.77 16.40
N ALA A 447 1.90 5.16 15.77
CA ALA A 447 1.86 6.06 14.62
C ALA A 447 1.16 5.43 13.41
N ALA A 448 1.48 4.16 13.11
CA ALA A 448 0.83 3.39 12.05
C ALA A 448 -0.68 3.29 12.26
N MET A 449 -1.12 2.95 13.47
CA MET A 449 -2.53 2.75 13.78
C MET A 449 -3.30 4.08 13.84
N ARG A 450 -2.70 5.15 14.36
CA ARG A 450 -3.32 6.48 14.30
C ARG A 450 -3.50 6.97 12.86
N HIS A 451 -2.58 6.63 11.97
CA HIS A 451 -2.74 6.88 10.54
C HIS A 451 -3.92 6.08 9.96
N GLU A 452 -3.90 4.76 10.15
CA GLU A 452 -4.92 3.85 9.59
C GLU A 452 -6.34 4.11 10.10
N LEU A 453 -6.47 4.64 11.32
CA LEU A 453 -7.75 4.98 11.96
C LEU A 453 -8.13 6.46 11.81
N GLY A 454 -7.31 7.27 11.15
CA GLY A 454 -7.54 8.70 11.00
C GLY A 454 -7.45 9.52 12.29
N LEU A 455 -6.85 8.97 13.35
CA LEU A 455 -6.68 9.61 14.65
C LEU A 455 -5.54 10.64 14.65
N ALA A 456 -4.57 10.51 13.74
CA ALA A 456 -3.46 11.46 13.58
C ALA A 456 -3.90 12.80 12.95
N TYR A 457 -5.12 12.87 12.43
CA TYR A 457 -5.59 13.96 11.57
C TYR A 457 -6.80 14.70 12.15
N GLY A 458 -7.22 14.36 13.38
CA GLY A 458 -8.25 15.10 14.11
C GLY A 458 -7.85 16.55 14.37
N ALA A 459 -8.84 17.38 14.67
CA ALA A 459 -8.65 18.78 15.07
C ALA A 459 -7.90 18.90 16.39
#